data_AF-A0A1E1W947-F1
#
_entry.id   AF-A0A1E1W947-F1
#
_cell.length_a   1.000
_cell.length_b   1.000
_cell.length_c   1.000
_cell.angle_alpha   90.00
_cell.angle_beta   90.00
_cell.angle_gamma   90.00
#
_symmetry.space_group_name_H-M   'P 1'
#
loop_
_entity.id
_entity.type
_entity.pdbx_description
1 polymer ?
#
loop_
_entity_poly.entity_id
_entity_poly.type
_entity_poly.pdbx_seq_one_letter_code
_entity_poly.pdbx_strand_id
1 'polypeptide(L)'
;VQKLLESTDPQLQILATQSFVRFANIEEDTPSYHRRYDFFVSKFSAMCHSNHADRATRDKIRLAGIQGLQGVIRKTVSDDLVENIWEAQHMDKIVPSLLYNMQTAEKYETVSCMDADARDGDE
;
A
#
# COMPACT_ATOMS: atom_id res chain seq x y z
N VAL A 1 -10.78 -10.35 -6.70
CA VAL A 1 -9.74 -9.30 -6.50
C VAL A 1 -8.70 -9.32 -7.60
N GLN A 2 -7.96 -10.43 -7.84
CA GLN A 2 -6.87 -10.48 -8.83
C GLN A 2 -7.27 -10.00 -10.24
N LYS A 3 -8.37 -10.51 -10.80
CA LYS A 3 -8.86 -10.07 -12.13
C LYS A 3 -9.13 -8.57 -12.24
N LEU A 4 -9.60 -7.94 -11.15
CA LEU A 4 -9.83 -6.49 -11.14
C LEU A 4 -8.51 -5.72 -11.07
N LEU A 5 -7.53 -6.25 -10.34
CA LEU A 5 -6.18 -5.73 -10.30
C LEU A 5 -5.44 -5.85 -11.64
N GLU A 6 -5.73 -6.86 -12.47
CA GLU A 6 -5.14 -7.01 -13.80
C GLU A 6 -5.63 -5.95 -14.80
N SER A 7 -6.81 -5.36 -14.57
CA SER A 7 -7.36 -4.29 -15.41
C SER A 7 -6.41 -3.09 -15.49
N THR A 8 -6.43 -2.38 -16.62
CA THR A 8 -5.75 -1.08 -16.80
C THR A 8 -6.60 0.10 -16.33
N ASP A 9 -7.88 -0.13 -16.01
CA ASP A 9 -8.78 0.89 -15.49
C ASP A 9 -8.39 1.26 -14.04
N PRO A 10 -8.02 2.54 -13.79
CA PRO A 10 -7.69 3.03 -12.46
C PRO A 10 -8.75 2.75 -11.40
N GLN A 11 -10.04 2.91 -11.75
CA GLN A 11 -11.13 2.73 -10.78
C GLN A 11 -11.25 1.27 -10.36
N LEU A 12 -11.13 0.35 -11.31
CA LEU A 12 -11.15 -1.09 -11.02
C LEU A 12 -9.97 -1.51 -10.15
N GLN A 13 -8.77 -0.98 -10.42
CA GLN A 13 -7.60 -1.24 -9.58
C GLN A 13 -7.78 -0.71 -8.15
N ILE A 14 -8.33 0.49 -7.99
CA ILE A 14 -8.59 1.11 -6.69
C ILE A 14 -9.64 0.29 -5.91
N LEU A 15 -10.76 -0.07 -6.54
CA LEU A 15 -11.80 -0.89 -5.92
C LEU A 15 -11.28 -2.27 -5.51
N ALA A 16 -10.44 -2.88 -6.35
CA ALA A 16 -9.82 -4.16 -6.03
C ALA A 16 -8.90 -4.05 -4.81
N THR A 17 -8.12 -2.96 -4.72
CA THR A 17 -7.23 -2.70 -3.59
C THR A 17 -8.03 -2.46 -2.31
N GLN A 18 -9.08 -1.64 -2.35
CA GLN A 18 -9.96 -1.42 -1.20
C GLN A 18 -10.59 -2.73 -0.70
N SER A 19 -11.04 -3.58 -1.64
CA SER A 19 -11.57 -4.91 -1.31
C SER A 19 -10.49 -5.78 -0.65
N PHE A 20 -9.29 -5.80 -1.22
CA PHE A 20 -8.15 -6.53 -0.67
C PHE A 20 -7.83 -6.08 0.75
N VAL A 21 -7.71 -4.78 1.01
CA VAL A 21 -7.41 -4.23 2.35
C VAL A 21 -8.51 -4.58 3.35
N ARG A 22 -9.78 -4.54 2.94
CA ARG A 22 -10.89 -4.98 3.80
C ARG A 22 -10.75 -6.45 4.16
N PHE A 23 -10.49 -7.32 3.19
CA PHE A 23 -10.28 -8.76 3.43
C PHE A 23 -9.00 -9.03 4.24
N ALA A 24 -7.94 -8.24 4.01
CA ALA A 24 -6.68 -8.33 4.75
C ALA A 24 -6.86 -8.06 6.25
N ASN A 25 -7.91 -7.31 6.64
CA ASN A 25 -8.19 -6.96 8.02
C ASN A 25 -9.09 -7.97 8.76
N ILE A 26 -9.65 -8.96 8.07
CA ILE A 26 -10.47 -10.00 8.70
C ILE A 26 -9.53 -11.06 9.29
N GLU A 27 -9.70 -11.40 10.57
CA GLU A 27 -8.98 -12.51 11.20
C GLU A 27 -9.47 -13.84 10.61
N GLU A 28 -8.54 -14.74 10.30
CA GLU A 28 -8.88 -16.08 9.79
C GLU A 28 -8.63 -17.10 10.91
N ASP A 29 -9.67 -17.84 11.29
CA ASP A 29 -9.59 -18.89 12.33
C ASP A 29 -8.78 -20.12 11.88
N THR A 30 -8.43 -20.19 10.60
CA THR A 30 -7.65 -21.28 10.01
C THR A 30 -6.42 -20.72 9.29
N PRO A 31 -5.20 -21.25 9.55
CA PRO A 31 -3.99 -20.83 8.85
C PRO A 31 -4.10 -21.08 7.35
N SER A 32 -3.53 -20.19 6.54
CA SER A 32 -3.70 -20.23 5.09
C SER A 32 -2.42 -20.63 4.36
N TYR A 33 -2.18 -21.94 4.30
CA TYR A 33 -0.97 -22.57 3.71
C TYR A 33 -0.80 -22.39 2.19
N HIS A 34 -1.77 -21.78 1.49
CA HIS A 34 -1.75 -21.61 0.03
C HIS A 34 -1.81 -20.16 -0.43
N ARG A 35 -1.69 -19.18 0.48
CA ARG A 35 -1.62 -17.78 0.05
C ARG A 35 -0.28 -17.52 -0.61
N ARG A 36 -0.35 -17.21 -1.91
CA ARG A 36 0.77 -16.67 -2.67
C ARG A 36 0.60 -15.17 -2.85
N TYR A 37 1.58 -14.41 -2.40
CA TYR A 37 1.59 -12.94 -2.45
C TYR A 37 2.41 -12.39 -3.61
N ASP A 38 3.19 -13.21 -4.33
CA ASP A 38 3.93 -12.84 -5.55
C ASP A 38 3.17 -11.88 -6.47
N PHE A 39 1.94 -12.27 -6.83
CA PHE A 39 1.07 -11.51 -7.71
C PHE A 39 0.70 -10.16 -7.10
N PHE A 40 0.32 -10.16 -5.81
CA PHE A 40 -0.13 -8.97 -5.11
C PHE A 40 1.02 -7.98 -4.90
N VAL A 41 2.19 -8.46 -4.45
CA VAL A 41 3.41 -7.66 -4.32
C VAL A 41 3.76 -7.04 -5.67
N SER A 42 3.83 -7.84 -6.72
CA SER A 42 4.20 -7.34 -8.06
C SER A 42 3.20 -6.30 -8.59
N LYS A 43 1.90 -6.53 -8.41
CA LYS A 43 0.88 -5.59 -8.89
C LYS A 43 0.85 -4.31 -8.07
N PHE A 44 0.88 -4.39 -6.74
CA PHE A 44 0.83 -3.22 -5.88
C PHE A 44 2.09 -2.36 -6.02
N SER A 45 3.28 -2.98 -6.15
CA SER A 45 4.50 -2.26 -6.52
C SER A 45 4.37 -1.55 -7.88
N ALA A 46 3.80 -2.19 -8.90
CA ALA A 46 3.56 -1.52 -10.19
C ALA A 46 2.62 -0.31 -10.04
N MET A 47 1.58 -0.41 -9.21
CA MET A 47 0.68 0.72 -8.90
C MET A 47 1.41 1.87 -8.19
N CYS A 48 2.33 1.57 -7.26
CA CYS A 48 3.20 2.57 -6.61
C CYS A 48 4.05 3.37 -7.60
N HIS A 49 4.35 2.83 -8.78
CA HIS A 49 5.10 3.50 -9.84
C HIS A 49 4.22 4.00 -10.99
N SER A 50 2.90 4.09 -10.79
CA SER A 50 1.98 4.57 -11.83
C SER A 50 2.43 5.92 -12.40
N ASN A 51 2.46 6.00 -13.72
CA ASN A 51 2.80 7.22 -14.47
C ASN A 51 1.59 7.77 -15.23
N HIS A 52 0.41 7.65 -14.64
CA HIS A 52 -0.82 8.16 -15.24
C HIS A 52 -0.71 9.67 -15.53
N ALA A 53 -1.20 10.08 -16.71
CA ALA A 53 -1.06 11.45 -17.21
C ALA A 53 -1.74 12.47 -16.28
N ASP A 54 -2.97 12.18 -15.87
CA ASP A 54 -3.65 12.96 -14.84
C ASP A 54 -3.02 12.73 -13.46
N ARG A 55 -2.57 13.81 -12.81
CA ARG A 55 -1.93 13.79 -11.50
C ARG A 55 -2.86 13.26 -10.41
N ALA A 56 -4.12 13.71 -10.38
CA ALA A 56 -5.03 13.28 -9.32
C ALA A 56 -5.30 11.78 -9.38
N THR A 57 -5.49 11.24 -10.58
CA THR A 57 -5.63 9.80 -10.81
C THR A 57 -4.36 9.04 -10.50
N ARG A 58 -3.19 9.57 -10.88
CA ARG A 58 -1.89 8.98 -10.55
C ARG A 58 -1.70 8.85 -9.04
N ASP A 59 -1.96 9.91 -8.29
CA ASP A 59 -1.81 9.92 -6.84
C ASP A 59 -2.77 8.91 -6.18
N LYS A 60 -4.01 8.77 -6.68
CA LYS A 60 -4.96 7.75 -6.23
C LYS A 60 -4.49 6.32 -6.51
N ILE A 61 -3.95 6.04 -7.70
CA ILE A 61 -3.40 4.72 -8.03
C ILE A 61 -2.21 4.39 -7.13
N ARG A 62 -1.29 5.35 -6.94
CA ARG A 62 -0.10 5.16 -6.10
C ARG A 62 -0.47 4.94 -4.64
N LEU A 63 -1.42 5.71 -4.11
CA LEU A 63 -1.96 5.52 -2.76
C LEU A 63 -2.58 4.13 -2.60
N ALA A 64 -3.37 3.67 -3.58
CA ALA A 64 -3.90 2.33 -3.58
C ALA A 64 -2.78 1.27 -3.58
N GLY A 65 -1.73 1.45 -4.38
CA GLY A 65 -0.55 0.56 -4.36
C GLY A 65 0.08 0.46 -2.97
N ILE A 66 0.30 1.59 -2.29
CA ILE A 66 0.88 1.64 -0.94
C ILE A 66 -0.03 0.90 0.06
N GLN A 67 -1.33 1.15 0.02
CA GLN A 67 -2.31 0.48 0.89
C GLN A 67 -2.37 -1.03 0.64
N GLY A 68 -2.24 -1.45 -0.62
CA GLY A 68 -2.15 -2.86 -1.00
C GLY A 68 -0.92 -3.54 -0.41
N LEU A 69 0.26 -2.93 -0.56
CA LEU A 69 1.51 -3.43 0.04
C LEU A 69 1.42 -3.50 1.56
N GLN A 70 0.84 -2.49 2.21
CA GLN A 70 0.59 -2.50 3.65
C GLN A 70 -0.30 -3.68 4.06
N GLY A 71 -1.36 -3.96 3.29
CA GLY A 71 -2.25 -5.10 3.54
C GLY A 71 -1.53 -6.44 3.41
N VAL A 72 -0.61 -6.59 2.46
CA VAL A 72 0.23 -7.79 2.31
C VAL A 72 1.12 -7.95 3.54
N ILE A 73 1.89 -6.92 3.91
CA ILE A 73 2.80 -6.94 5.06
C ILE A 73 2.03 -7.28 6.34
N ARG A 74 0.88 -6.65 6.56
CA ARG A 74 0.04 -6.93 7.73
C ARG A 74 -0.37 -8.41 7.78
N LYS A 75 -0.75 -9.01 6.65
CA LYS A 75 -1.18 -10.41 6.60
C LYS A 75 -0.05 -11.42 6.77
N THR A 76 1.19 -11.04 6.47
CA THR A 76 2.35 -11.95 6.53
C THR A 76 3.12 -11.86 7.84
N VAL A 77 3.06 -10.71 8.54
CA VAL A 77 3.67 -10.56 9.88
C VAL A 77 2.95 -11.43 10.92
N SER A 78 1.68 -11.73 10.70
CA SER A 78 0.83 -12.43 11.68
C SER A 78 0.77 -13.96 11.48
N ASP A 79 1.44 -14.53 10.48
CA ASP A 79 1.26 -15.94 10.11
C ASP A 79 2.56 -16.57 9.56
N ASP A 80 3.29 -17.29 10.41
CA ASP A 80 4.57 -17.95 10.12
C ASP A 80 4.45 -19.06 9.05
N LEU A 81 3.23 -19.48 8.72
CA LEU A 81 2.94 -20.52 7.72
C LEU A 81 2.72 -19.97 6.32
N VAL A 82 2.81 -18.65 6.14
CA VAL A 82 2.55 -17.99 4.87
C VAL A 82 3.84 -17.72 4.10
N GLU A 83 3.72 -17.56 2.79
CA GLU A 83 4.82 -17.22 1.91
C GLU A 83 5.64 -16.04 2.46
N ASN A 84 6.96 -16.26 2.54
CA ASN A 84 7.89 -15.32 3.14
C ASN A 84 8.12 -14.12 2.22
N ILE A 85 7.40 -13.03 2.48
CA ILE A 85 7.59 -11.77 1.75
C ILE A 85 8.92 -11.06 2.07
N TRP A 86 9.69 -11.56 3.04
CA TRP A 86 11.01 -11.01 3.40
C TRP A 86 12.12 -11.50 2.47
N GLU A 87 11.83 -12.46 1.58
CA GLU A 87 12.76 -12.87 0.54
C GLU A 87 13.03 -11.75 -0.47
N ALA A 88 14.23 -11.74 -1.03
CA ALA A 88 14.69 -10.71 -1.98
C ALA A 88 13.70 -10.51 -3.15
N GLN A 89 13.10 -11.60 -3.67
CA GLN A 89 12.13 -11.54 -4.76
C GLN A 89 10.94 -10.59 -4.52
N HIS A 90 10.56 -10.41 -3.24
CA HIS A 90 9.49 -9.54 -2.79
C HIS A 90 10.05 -8.20 -2.32
N MET A 91 11.08 -8.22 -1.46
CA MET A 91 11.65 -7.02 -0.85
C MET A 91 12.28 -6.06 -1.87
N ASP A 92 12.85 -6.59 -2.96
CA ASP A 92 13.40 -5.80 -4.06
C ASP A 92 12.32 -5.03 -4.85
N LYS A 93 11.04 -5.34 -4.62
CA LYS A 93 9.90 -4.59 -5.16
C LYS A 93 9.25 -3.71 -4.09
N ILE A 94 9.11 -4.22 -2.87
CA ILE A 94 8.42 -3.51 -1.78
C ILE A 94 9.20 -2.25 -1.39
N VAL A 95 10.48 -2.39 -1.05
CA VAL A 95 11.28 -1.27 -0.51
C VAL A 95 11.44 -0.14 -1.53
N PRO A 96 11.84 -0.40 -2.79
CA PRO A 96 11.96 0.67 -3.78
C PRO A 96 10.62 1.37 -4.09
N SER A 97 9.51 0.63 -4.11
CA SER A 97 8.17 1.22 -4.32
C SER A 97 7.76 2.19 -3.22
N LEU A 98 8.07 1.88 -1.96
CA LEU A 98 7.80 2.79 -0.85
C LEU A 98 8.70 4.03 -0.91
N LEU A 99 10.01 3.84 -1.12
CA LEU A 99 10.97 4.94 -1.22
C LEU A 99 10.66 5.91 -2.37
N TYR A 100 10.26 5.38 -3.52
CA TYR A 100 9.86 6.19 -4.68
C TYR A 100 8.71 7.16 -4.37
N ASN A 101 7.75 6.72 -3.55
CA ASN A 101 6.63 7.55 -3.15
C ASN A 101 6.97 8.55 -2.03
N MET A 102 7.98 8.26 -1.20
CA MET A 102 8.50 9.20 -0.20
C MET A 102 9.31 10.34 -0.86
N GLN A 103 10.18 10.03 -1.82
CA GLN A 103 10.97 11.04 -2.54
C GLN A 103 10.09 12.01 -3.36
N THR A 104 8.95 11.52 -3.86
CA THR A 104 7.99 12.38 -4.57
C THR A 104 7.18 13.25 -3.60
N ALA A 105 7.04 12.82 -2.33
CA ALA A 105 6.26 13.53 -1.31
C ALA A 105 6.96 14.81 -0.83
N GLU A 106 8.28 14.93 -0.92
CA GLU A 106 9.04 16.14 -0.56
C GLU A 106 8.69 17.39 -1.38
N LYS A 107 7.87 17.25 -2.45
CA LYS A 107 7.29 18.38 -3.20
C LYS A 107 5.95 18.87 -2.66
N TYR A 108 5.39 18.22 -1.64
CA TYR A 108 4.25 18.73 -0.89
C TYR A 108 4.82 19.41 0.34
N GLU A 109 4.67 20.73 0.41
CA GLU A 109 5.09 21.53 1.56
C GLU A 109 4.69 20.82 2.85
N THR A 110 5.67 20.66 3.73
CA THR A 110 5.47 20.33 5.13
C THR A 110 4.34 21.20 5.66
N VAL A 111 3.15 20.62 5.83
CA VAL A 111 2.11 21.25 6.62
C VAL A 111 2.70 21.34 8.02
N SER A 112 3.14 22.54 8.38
CA SER A 112 3.56 22.91 9.71
C SER A 112 2.37 22.71 10.65
N CYS A 113 2.24 21.52 11.21
CA CYS A 113 1.49 21.30 12.44
C CYS A 113 2.44 21.48 13.62
N MET A 114 2.98 22.68 13.74
CA MET A 114 3.50 23.22 14.99
C MET A 114 2.79 24.56 15.20
N ASP A 115 2.38 24.79 16.44
CA ASP A 115 1.66 25.95 16.98
C ASP A 115 0.14 25.90 16.97
N ALA A 116 -0.42 25.02 17.80
CA ALA A 116 -1.66 25.31 18.53
C ALA A 116 -1.75 24.48 19.81
N ASP A 117 -0.76 24.59 20.71
CA ASP A 117 -1.01 24.30 22.14
C ASP A 117 0.09 24.89 23.02
N ALA A 118 -0.28 25.93 23.78
CA ALA A 118 0.37 26.51 24.97
C ALA A 118 0.30 28.06 24.96
N ARG A 119 -0.92 28.61 24.97
CA ARG A 119 -1.18 29.88 25.67
C ARG A 119 -2.49 29.75 26.42
N ASP A 120 -2.41 29.03 27.53
CA ASP A 120 -3.30 29.24 28.66
C ASP A 120 -2.41 29.20 29.91
N GLY A 121 -2.36 30.31 30.66
CA GLY A 121 -1.51 30.43 31.84
C GLY A 121 -1.01 31.85 32.11
N ASP A 122 -1.78 32.57 32.93
CA ASP A 122 -1.41 33.60 33.91
C ASP A 122 -0.76 34.92 33.43
N GLU A 123 -1.57 36.00 33.39
CA GLU A 123 -1.61 37.08 34.40
C GLU A 123 -2.84 37.99 34.22
#